data_AF-A0A962EII8-F1
#
_entry.id   AF-A0A962EII8-F1
#
_cell.length_a   1.000
_cell.length_b   1.000
_cell.length_c   1.000
_cell.angle_alpha   90.00
_cell.angle_beta   90.00
_cell.angle_gamma   90.00
#
_symmetry.space_group_name_H-M   'P 1'
#
loop_
_entity.id
_entity.type
_entity.pdbx_description
1 polymer ?
#
loop_
_entity_poly.entity_id
_entity_poly.type
_entity_poly.pdbx_seq_one_letter_code
_entity_poly.pdbx_strand_id
1 'polypeptide(L)'
;MQQEQITRLIDRFIPMRQRHEAYKRTDILIKLRTIVTVLILSLLLPFLALCIFSILHFVTGLDLSLALLSTAGILLILVFQHLIFQSYGDIYLTAAAYSVNFFLSTVAAVYFTGGWHSPCMLLMFCAPIMTFLITTSASAIVMLWITLFTGLFFFALQQQAVVTPQLIPEENTGYIQACIWIMSTIILFVFLYTQSIIINFLENNEGKGFKTVSREKAEHF
;
A
#
# COMPACT_ATOMS: atom_id res chain seq x y z
N MET A 1 -18.02 5.61 -18.60
CA MET A 1 -18.96 5.62 -17.46
C MET A 1 -18.42 4.91 -16.22
N GLN A 2 -17.93 3.66 -16.29
CA GLN A 2 -17.41 2.94 -15.09
C GLN A 2 -16.21 3.64 -14.41
N GLN A 3 -15.24 4.16 -15.17
CA GLN A 3 -14.09 4.89 -14.61
C GLN A 3 -14.47 6.18 -13.86
N GLU A 4 -15.55 6.86 -14.28
CA GLU A 4 -16.06 8.05 -13.57
C GLU A 4 -16.73 7.71 -12.23
N GLN A 5 -17.34 6.54 -12.12
CA GLN A 5 -17.97 6.11 -10.86
C GLN A 5 -16.91 5.79 -9.81
N ILE A 6 -15.81 5.10 -10.21
CA ILE A 6 -14.70 4.76 -9.31
C ILE A 6 -14.00 6.02 -8.81
N THR A 7 -13.68 6.97 -9.69
CA THR A 7 -13.03 8.23 -9.29
C THR A 7 -13.92 9.09 -8.39
N ARG A 8 -15.24 9.16 -8.66
CA ARG A 8 -16.19 9.85 -7.77
C ARG A 8 -16.30 9.20 -6.39
N LEU A 9 -16.15 7.89 -6.31
CA LEU A 9 -16.17 7.16 -5.04
C LEU A 9 -14.90 7.44 -4.23
N ILE A 10 -13.73 7.42 -4.88
CA ILE A 10 -12.44 7.81 -4.28
C ILE A 10 -12.49 9.27 -3.78
N ASP A 11 -13.04 10.18 -4.57
CA ASP A 11 -13.15 11.61 -4.23
C ASP A 11 -13.96 11.87 -2.94
N ARG A 12 -14.84 10.94 -2.52
CA ARG A 12 -15.60 11.08 -1.26
C ARG A 12 -14.74 10.88 -0.01
N PHE A 13 -13.62 10.18 -0.13
CA PHE A 13 -12.73 9.90 1.00
C PHE A 13 -11.61 10.95 1.13
N ILE A 14 -11.53 11.90 0.20
CA ILE A 14 -10.60 13.03 0.25
C ILE A 14 -11.01 13.98 1.38
N PRO A 15 -10.11 14.35 2.30
CA PRO A 15 -10.39 15.31 3.36
C PRO A 15 -10.89 16.65 2.79
N MET A 16 -11.98 17.19 3.36
CA MET A 16 -12.61 18.42 2.87
C MET A 16 -11.64 19.60 2.77
N ARG A 17 -10.67 19.69 3.70
CA ARG A 17 -9.64 20.75 3.71
C ARG A 17 -8.77 20.74 2.45
N GLN A 18 -8.35 19.56 1.99
CA GLN A 18 -7.48 19.41 0.82
C GLN A 18 -8.25 19.42 -0.50
N ARG A 19 -9.56 19.12 -0.45
CA ARG A 19 -10.41 19.03 -1.64
C ARG A 19 -10.42 20.33 -2.44
N HIS A 20 -10.44 21.48 -1.77
CA HIS A 20 -10.52 22.79 -2.41
C HIS A 20 -9.21 23.22 -3.10
N GLU A 21 -8.05 22.80 -2.58
CA GLU A 21 -6.75 22.99 -3.22
C GLU A 21 -6.48 21.96 -4.32
N ALA A 22 -6.87 20.70 -4.10
CA ALA A 22 -6.64 19.62 -5.06
C ALA A 22 -7.38 19.85 -6.39
N TYR A 23 -8.60 20.43 -6.37
CA TYR A 23 -9.30 20.77 -7.62
C TYR A 23 -8.63 21.90 -8.41
N LYS A 24 -7.70 22.66 -7.82
CA LYS A 24 -6.93 23.71 -8.50
C LYS A 24 -5.61 23.21 -9.10
N ARG A 25 -5.12 22.04 -8.66
CA ARG A 25 -3.81 21.49 -9.03
C ARG A 25 -3.91 19.99 -9.33
N THR A 26 -3.86 19.65 -10.62
CA THR A 26 -4.04 18.29 -11.13
C THR A 26 -3.07 17.28 -10.52
N ASP A 27 -1.81 17.68 -10.30
CA ASP A 27 -0.75 16.85 -9.69
C ASP A 27 -1.07 16.47 -8.24
N ILE A 28 -1.62 17.41 -7.46
CA ILE A 28 -2.03 17.17 -6.08
C ILE A 28 -3.21 16.20 -6.04
N LEU A 29 -4.19 16.38 -6.94
CA LEU A 29 -5.37 15.52 -7.03
C LEU A 29 -5.00 14.06 -7.34
N ILE A 30 -4.04 13.82 -8.24
CA ILE A 30 -3.50 12.48 -8.53
C ILE A 30 -2.99 11.82 -7.26
N LYS A 31 -2.07 12.50 -6.56
CA LYS A 31 -1.42 11.96 -5.36
C LYS A 31 -2.44 11.64 -4.28
N LEU A 32 -3.42 12.52 -4.10
CA LEU A 32 -4.48 12.35 -3.12
C LEU A 32 -5.36 11.13 -3.42
N ARG A 33 -5.76 10.96 -4.68
CA ARG A 33 -6.50 9.79 -5.13
C ARG A 33 -5.69 8.51 -4.94
N THR A 34 -4.42 8.52 -5.29
CA THR A 34 -3.52 7.38 -5.06
C THR A 34 -3.43 7.03 -3.58
N ILE A 35 -3.20 8.01 -2.70
CA ILE A 35 -3.10 7.79 -1.24
C ILE A 35 -4.41 7.22 -0.70
N VAL A 36 -5.55 7.76 -1.11
CA VAL A 36 -6.86 7.24 -0.72
C VAL A 36 -7.05 5.81 -1.20
N THR A 37 -6.73 5.51 -2.46
CA THR A 37 -6.84 4.14 -2.98
C THR A 37 -5.92 3.19 -2.23
N VAL A 38 -4.68 3.60 -1.94
CA VAL A 38 -3.74 2.84 -1.11
C VAL A 38 -4.31 2.58 0.26
N LEU A 39 -4.84 3.59 0.95
CA LEU A 39 -5.45 3.41 2.27
C LEU A 39 -6.64 2.45 2.23
N ILE A 40 -7.52 2.55 1.23
CA ILE A 40 -8.68 1.66 1.08
C ILE A 40 -8.20 0.23 0.81
N LEU A 41 -7.27 0.03 -0.11
CA LEU A 41 -6.73 -1.29 -0.42
C LEU A 41 -6.03 -1.91 0.79
N SER A 42 -5.31 -1.10 1.55
CA SER A 42 -4.63 -1.56 2.76
C SER A 42 -5.58 -1.90 3.89
N LEU A 43 -6.77 -1.30 3.94
CA LEU A 43 -7.84 -1.77 4.82
C LEU A 43 -8.44 -3.10 4.36
N LEU A 44 -8.48 -3.36 3.05
CA LEU A 44 -9.02 -4.60 2.49
C LEU A 44 -8.05 -5.79 2.58
N LEU A 45 -6.74 -5.54 2.48
CA LEU A 45 -5.70 -6.58 2.48
C LEU A 45 -5.72 -7.48 3.74
N PRO A 46 -5.89 -6.97 4.96
CA PRO A 46 -6.02 -7.81 6.16
C PRO A 46 -7.22 -8.75 6.11
N PHE A 47 -8.35 -8.32 5.53
CA PHE A 47 -9.52 -9.20 5.35
C PHE A 47 -9.22 -10.31 4.33
N LEU A 48 -8.55 -9.97 3.22
CA LEU A 48 -8.13 -10.96 2.24
C LEU A 48 -7.14 -11.96 2.86
N ALA A 49 -6.19 -11.47 3.67
CA ALA A 49 -5.27 -12.32 4.41
C ALA A 49 -6.03 -13.25 5.38
N LEU A 50 -7.00 -12.74 6.14
CA LEU A 50 -7.84 -13.57 7.01
C LEU A 50 -8.60 -14.65 6.25
N CYS A 51 -9.14 -14.35 5.06
CA CYS A 51 -9.78 -15.36 4.23
C CYS A 51 -8.81 -16.48 3.84
N ILE A 52 -7.58 -16.12 3.43
CA ILE A 52 -6.54 -17.09 3.07
C ILE A 52 -6.13 -17.92 4.30
N PHE A 53 -5.88 -17.28 5.44
CA PHE A 53 -5.54 -17.97 6.70
C PHE A 53 -6.68 -18.88 7.18
N SER A 54 -7.93 -18.49 6.96
CA SER A 54 -9.09 -19.34 7.27
C SER A 54 -9.12 -20.58 6.40
N ILE A 55 -8.86 -20.46 5.09
CA ILE A 55 -8.73 -21.62 4.19
C ILE A 55 -7.58 -22.52 4.65
N LEU A 56 -6.43 -21.95 4.98
CA LEU A 56 -5.28 -22.71 5.48
C LEU A 56 -5.59 -23.42 6.80
N HIS A 57 -6.30 -22.79 7.73
CA HIS A 57 -6.75 -23.43 8.98
C HIS A 57 -7.57 -24.69 8.69
N PHE A 58 -8.53 -24.63 7.76
CA PHE A 58 -9.35 -25.80 7.39
C PHE A 58 -8.55 -26.91 6.70
N VAL A 59 -7.49 -26.58 5.95
CA VAL A 59 -6.68 -27.56 5.20
C VAL A 59 -5.56 -28.17 6.05
N THR A 60 -4.94 -27.38 6.93
CA THR A 60 -3.69 -27.74 7.62
C THR A 60 -3.83 -27.83 9.14
N GLY A 61 -4.96 -27.41 9.72
CA GLY A 61 -5.15 -27.35 11.17
C GLY A 61 -4.38 -26.21 11.87
N LEU A 62 -3.85 -25.24 11.12
CA LEU A 62 -3.03 -24.15 11.62
C LEU A 62 -3.80 -23.24 12.58
N ASP A 63 -3.25 -22.89 13.75
CA ASP A 63 -3.95 -22.07 14.75
C ASP A 63 -4.24 -20.65 14.22
N LEU A 64 -5.53 -20.28 14.21
CA LEU A 64 -6.02 -19.01 13.69
C LEU A 64 -5.89 -17.86 14.72
N SER A 65 -5.65 -18.16 15.99
CA SER A 65 -5.67 -17.19 17.10
C SER A 65 -4.69 -16.04 16.88
N LEU A 66 -3.47 -16.36 16.44
CA LEU A 66 -2.41 -15.39 16.19
C LEU A 66 -2.67 -14.54 14.94
N ALA A 67 -3.30 -15.13 13.91
CA ALA A 67 -3.74 -14.42 12.71
C ALA A 67 -4.89 -13.44 12.99
N LEU A 68 -5.84 -13.82 13.85
CA LEU A 68 -6.92 -12.93 14.29
C LEU A 68 -6.39 -11.75 15.10
N LEU A 69 -5.52 -12.00 16.08
CA LEU A 69 -4.98 -10.96 16.94
C LEU A 69 -4.12 -9.96 16.14
N SER A 70 -3.26 -10.46 15.26
CA SER A 70 -2.44 -9.61 14.38
C SER A 70 -3.31 -8.80 13.41
N THR A 71 -4.35 -9.39 12.83
CA THR A 71 -5.27 -8.66 11.96
C THR A 71 -6.02 -7.55 12.71
N ALA A 72 -6.51 -7.83 13.93
CA ALA A 72 -7.16 -6.82 14.74
C ALA A 72 -6.21 -5.64 15.06
N GLY A 73 -4.96 -5.93 15.41
CA GLY A 73 -3.93 -4.91 15.63
C GLY A 73 -3.65 -4.07 14.38
N ILE A 74 -3.46 -4.71 13.22
CA ILE A 74 -3.22 -4.05 11.93
C ILE A 74 -4.40 -3.16 11.56
N LEU A 75 -5.65 -3.65 11.69
CA LEU A 75 -6.84 -2.86 11.41
C LEU A 75 -6.94 -1.63 12.31
N LEU A 76 -6.62 -1.77 13.60
CA LEU A 76 -6.63 -0.65 14.54
C LEU A 76 -5.59 0.43 14.15
N ILE A 77 -4.38 0.01 13.80
CA ILE A 77 -3.33 0.92 13.31
C ILE A 77 -3.76 1.62 12.01
N LEU A 78 -4.32 0.88 11.04
CA LEU A 78 -4.77 1.44 9.77
C LEU A 78 -5.94 2.42 9.93
N VAL A 79 -6.89 2.11 10.82
CA VAL A 79 -7.99 3.02 11.16
C VAL A 79 -7.46 4.29 11.82
N PHE A 80 -6.55 4.17 12.79
CA PHE A 80 -5.94 5.32 13.43
C PHE A 80 -5.18 6.21 12.44
N GLN A 81 -4.45 5.57 11.52
CA GLN A 81 -3.75 6.28 10.45
C GLN A 81 -4.72 6.99 9.50
N HIS A 82 -5.86 6.38 9.17
CA HIS A 82 -6.91 7.03 8.39
C HIS A 82 -7.51 8.24 9.13
N LEU A 83 -7.76 8.12 10.45
CA LEU A 83 -8.27 9.22 11.26
C LEU A 83 -7.29 10.40 11.33
N ILE A 84 -5.99 10.12 11.45
CA ILE A 84 -4.94 11.14 11.36
C ILE A 84 -4.99 11.84 10.00
N PHE A 85 -5.09 11.08 8.90
CA PHE A 85 -5.19 11.65 7.56
C PHE A 85 -6.37 12.62 7.43
N GLN A 86 -7.55 12.21 7.92
CA GLN A 86 -8.75 13.05 7.91
C GLN A 86 -8.60 14.32 8.76
N SER A 87 -7.86 14.24 9.86
CA SER A 87 -7.72 15.33 10.84
C SER A 87 -6.69 16.38 10.42
N TYR A 88 -5.51 15.95 10.00
CA TYR A 88 -4.39 16.86 9.68
C TYR A 88 -4.49 17.39 8.25
N GLY A 89 -4.92 16.56 7.30
CA GLY A 89 -4.95 16.97 5.90
C GLY A 89 -3.57 17.41 5.40
N ASP A 90 -2.50 16.73 5.81
CA ASP A 90 -1.17 16.84 5.21
C ASP A 90 -0.88 15.57 4.41
N ILE A 91 -0.76 15.73 3.08
CA ILE A 91 -0.53 14.64 2.12
C ILE A 91 0.83 13.99 2.35
N TYR A 92 1.86 14.80 2.55
CA TYR A 92 3.24 14.34 2.64
C TYR A 92 3.49 13.60 3.96
N LEU A 93 2.98 14.16 5.06
CA LEU A 93 3.06 13.51 6.37
C LEU A 93 2.34 12.16 6.38
N THR A 94 1.14 12.11 5.79
CA THR A 94 0.34 10.88 5.73
C THR A 94 1.01 9.82 4.86
N ALA A 95 1.52 10.21 3.70
CA ALA A 95 2.23 9.29 2.81
C ALA A 95 3.52 8.77 3.45
N ALA A 96 4.28 9.62 4.15
CA ALA A 96 5.46 9.20 4.90
C ALA A 96 5.11 8.25 6.05
N ALA A 97 4.10 8.58 6.86
CA ALA A 97 3.64 7.73 7.95
C ALA A 97 3.17 6.36 7.44
N TYR A 98 2.48 6.34 6.29
CA TYR A 98 2.07 5.09 5.64
C TYR A 98 3.27 4.24 5.22
N SER A 99 4.22 4.84 4.51
CA SER A 99 5.43 4.17 4.05
C SER A 99 6.22 3.54 5.20
N VAL A 100 6.41 4.30 6.29
CA VAL A 100 7.12 3.84 7.49
C VAL A 100 6.36 2.71 8.16
N ASN A 101 5.05 2.85 8.34
CA ASN A 101 4.22 1.84 8.99
C ASN A 101 4.19 0.52 8.19
N PHE A 102 4.02 0.60 6.87
CA PHE A 102 4.09 -0.56 5.98
C PHE A 102 5.45 -1.24 6.05
N PHE A 103 6.53 -0.47 6.02
CA PHE A 103 7.89 -1.00 6.13
C PHE A 103 8.13 -1.69 7.48
N LEU A 104 7.85 -1.03 8.59
CA LEU A 104 8.05 -1.61 9.93
C LEU A 104 7.19 -2.86 10.14
N SER A 105 5.96 -2.87 9.64
CA SER A 105 5.07 -4.05 9.72
C SER A 105 5.64 -5.23 8.94
N THR A 106 6.17 -4.99 7.73
CA THR A 106 6.80 -6.05 6.93
C THR A 106 8.09 -6.56 7.56
N VAL A 107 8.93 -5.68 8.11
CA VAL A 107 10.15 -6.07 8.85
C VAL A 107 9.82 -6.91 10.07
N ALA A 108 8.82 -6.52 10.86
CA ALA A 108 8.37 -7.29 12.01
C ALA A 108 7.87 -8.67 11.56
N ALA A 109 7.03 -8.73 10.53
CA ALA A 109 6.55 -10.00 9.97
C ALA A 109 7.72 -10.90 9.54
N VAL A 110 8.71 -10.36 8.83
CA VAL A 110 9.91 -11.11 8.41
C VAL A 110 10.69 -11.64 9.61
N TYR A 111 10.94 -10.81 10.61
CA TYR A 111 11.66 -11.21 11.82
C TYR A 111 10.96 -12.36 12.56
N PHE A 112 9.64 -12.28 12.77
CA PHE A 112 8.88 -13.29 13.51
C PHE A 112 8.57 -14.57 12.72
N THR A 113 8.91 -14.62 11.43
CA THR A 113 8.63 -15.76 10.56
C THR A 113 9.90 -16.35 9.94
N GLY A 114 11.05 -16.18 10.59
CA GLY A 114 12.31 -16.83 10.20
C GLY A 114 13.42 -15.91 9.70
N GLY A 115 13.27 -14.59 9.80
CA GLY A 115 14.31 -13.63 9.42
C GLY A 115 14.71 -13.75 7.95
N TRP A 116 15.97 -14.08 7.67
CA TRP A 116 16.50 -14.21 6.30
C TRP A 116 15.80 -15.28 5.45
N HIS A 117 15.36 -16.38 6.07
CA HIS A 117 14.66 -17.46 5.38
C HIS A 117 13.14 -17.32 5.42
N SER A 118 12.65 -16.17 5.90
CA SER A 118 11.21 -15.94 6.04
C SER A 118 10.49 -16.00 4.69
N PRO A 119 9.35 -16.70 4.60
CA PRO A 119 8.49 -16.68 3.40
C PRO A 119 7.93 -15.27 3.13
N CYS A 120 7.95 -14.38 4.13
CA CYS A 120 7.47 -13.01 4.06
C CYS A 120 8.52 -12.02 3.51
N MET A 121 9.78 -12.44 3.32
CA MET A 121 10.87 -11.52 2.96
C MET A 121 10.60 -10.73 1.67
N LEU A 122 9.85 -11.32 0.73
CA LEU A 122 9.48 -10.65 -0.52
C LEU A 122 8.61 -9.41 -0.33
N LEU A 123 7.81 -9.35 0.74
CA LEU A 123 6.95 -8.18 1.02
C LEU A 123 7.76 -6.92 1.31
N MET A 124 9.01 -7.06 1.79
CA MET A 124 9.88 -5.91 2.03
C MET A 124 10.24 -5.17 0.74
N PHE A 125 10.26 -5.86 -0.41
CA PHE A 125 10.50 -5.24 -1.72
C PHE A 125 9.27 -4.49 -2.26
N CYS A 126 8.09 -4.72 -1.70
CA CYS A 126 6.92 -3.90 -2.01
C CYS A 126 7.03 -2.50 -1.40
N ALA A 127 7.75 -2.33 -0.27
CA ALA A 127 7.78 -1.06 0.46
C ALA A 127 8.38 0.12 -0.36
N PRO A 128 9.50 -0.04 -1.10
CA PRO A 128 10.01 1.03 -1.97
C PRO A 128 9.04 1.40 -3.09
N ILE A 129 8.38 0.41 -3.71
CA ILE A 129 7.40 0.63 -4.79
C ILE A 129 6.20 1.39 -4.24
N MET A 130 5.66 0.95 -3.10
CA MET A 130 4.57 1.64 -2.41
C MET A 130 4.93 3.10 -2.10
N THR A 131 6.14 3.31 -1.57
CA THR A 131 6.65 4.66 -1.24
C THR A 131 6.77 5.53 -2.48
N PHE A 132 7.28 4.97 -3.59
CA PHE A 132 7.36 5.67 -4.87
C PHE A 132 6.00 6.17 -5.36
N LEU A 133 4.97 5.35 -5.21
CA LEU A 133 3.63 5.68 -5.69
C LEU A 133 2.94 6.78 -4.88
N ILE A 134 3.19 6.87 -3.57
CA ILE A 134 2.49 7.81 -2.69
C ILE A 134 3.30 9.06 -2.30
N THR A 135 4.64 9.01 -2.41
CA THR A 135 5.52 10.14 -2.04
C THR A 135 6.25 10.73 -3.25
N THR A 136 7.58 10.64 -3.28
CA THR A 136 8.49 11.15 -4.30
C THR A 136 9.54 10.09 -4.64
N SER A 137 10.20 10.25 -5.78
CA SER A 137 11.31 9.38 -6.18
C SER A 137 12.45 9.37 -5.15
N ALA A 138 12.77 10.52 -4.55
CA ALA A 138 13.81 10.62 -3.52
C ALA A 138 13.47 9.77 -2.29
N SER A 139 12.23 9.85 -1.79
CA SER A 139 11.78 9.04 -0.66
C SER A 139 11.78 7.54 -0.97
N ALA A 140 11.45 7.16 -2.21
CA ALA A 140 11.51 5.77 -2.65
C ALA A 140 12.94 5.22 -2.70
N ILE A 141 13.91 6.03 -3.14
CA ILE A 141 15.33 5.67 -3.13
C ILE A 141 15.80 5.46 -1.69
N VAL A 142 15.43 6.35 -0.77
CA VAL A 142 15.74 6.18 0.66
C VAL A 142 15.15 4.88 1.18
N MET A 143 13.88 4.59 0.89
CA MET A 143 13.23 3.35 1.31
C MET A 143 13.91 2.11 0.70
N LEU A 144 14.35 2.18 -0.56
CA LEU A 144 15.10 1.11 -1.21
C LEU A 144 16.40 0.80 -0.46
N TRP A 145 17.16 1.82 -0.08
CA TRP A 145 18.37 1.65 0.73
C TRP A 145 18.04 1.05 2.11
N ILE A 146 17.00 1.54 2.77
CA ILE A 146 16.56 0.99 4.07
C ILE A 146 16.18 -0.49 3.93
N THR A 147 15.42 -0.87 2.90
CA THR A 147 15.08 -2.27 2.61
C THR A 147 16.32 -3.11 2.38
N LEU A 148 17.28 -2.63 1.58
CA LEU A 148 18.54 -3.34 1.30
C LEU A 148 19.35 -3.57 2.58
N PHE A 149 19.59 -2.52 3.37
CA PHE A 149 20.34 -2.62 4.62
C PHE A 149 19.66 -3.53 5.63
N THR A 150 18.33 -3.52 5.69
CA THR A 150 17.59 -4.42 6.58
C THR A 150 17.69 -5.88 6.14
N GLY A 151 17.65 -6.15 4.83
CA GLY A 151 17.90 -7.48 4.29
C GLY A 151 19.33 -7.97 4.61
N LEU A 152 20.34 -7.14 4.37
CA LEU A 152 21.73 -7.44 4.73
C LEU A 152 21.93 -7.64 6.23
N PHE A 153 21.20 -6.88 7.06
CA PHE A 153 21.20 -7.05 8.50
C PHE A 153 20.65 -8.42 8.91
N PHE A 154 19.51 -8.86 8.36
CA PHE A 154 18.99 -10.21 8.59
C PHE A 154 19.95 -11.30 8.10
N PHE A 155 20.60 -11.10 6.95
CA PHE A 155 21.62 -12.02 6.46
C PHE A 155 22.80 -12.12 7.44
N ALA A 156 23.32 -10.98 7.92
CA ALA A 156 24.43 -10.96 8.87
C ALA A 156 24.08 -11.64 10.21
N LEU A 157 22.86 -11.40 10.74
CA LEU A 157 22.37 -12.09 11.93
C LEU A 157 22.34 -13.61 11.74
N GLN A 158 21.90 -14.08 10.56
CA GLN A 158 21.89 -15.50 10.23
C GLN A 158 23.30 -16.09 10.20
N GLN A 159 24.28 -15.38 9.61
CA GLN A 159 25.67 -15.84 9.58
C GLN A 159 26.30 -15.89 10.99
N GLN A 160 25.78 -15.12 11.94
CA GLN A 160 26.17 -15.16 13.36
C GLN A 160 25.40 -16.22 14.17
N ALA A 161 24.60 -17.07 13.51
CA ALA A 161 23.76 -18.09 14.14
C ALA A 161 22.75 -17.52 15.16
N VAL A 162 22.30 -16.27 14.97
CA VAL A 162 21.23 -15.69 15.78
C VAL A 162 19.92 -16.37 15.42
N VAL A 163 19.31 -17.04 16.40
CA VAL A 163 18.04 -17.75 16.21
C VAL A 163 16.89 -16.75 16.17
N THR A 164 16.23 -16.63 15.03
CA THR A 164 15.00 -15.84 14.88
C THR A 164 13.77 -16.69 15.23
N PRO A 165 12.69 -16.06 15.73
CA PRO A 165 11.44 -16.78 15.97
C PRO A 165 10.87 -17.35 14.67
N GLN A 166 10.34 -18.57 14.75
CA GLN A 166 9.67 -19.26 13.64
C GLN A 166 8.21 -19.54 14.03
N LEU A 167 7.35 -18.53 13.91
CA LEU A 167 5.92 -18.68 14.23
C LEU A 167 5.16 -19.57 13.22
N ILE A 168 5.74 -19.84 12.06
CA ILE A 168 5.16 -20.68 11.02
C ILE A 168 5.83 -22.05 11.04
N PRO A 169 5.10 -23.16 11.27
CA PRO A 169 5.66 -24.50 11.17
C PRO A 169 6.34 -24.73 9.81
N GLU A 170 7.50 -25.40 9.80
CA GLU A 170 8.30 -25.60 8.58
C GLU A 170 7.51 -26.26 7.45
N GLU A 171 6.66 -27.24 7.78
CA GLU A 171 5.75 -27.93 6.86
C GLU A 171 4.79 -26.99 6.10
N ASN A 172 4.47 -25.83 6.68
CA ASN A 172 3.55 -24.86 6.10
C ASN A 172 4.25 -23.70 5.36
N THR A 173 5.59 -23.62 5.41
CA THR A 173 6.36 -22.50 4.84
C THR A 173 6.15 -22.36 3.33
N GLY A 174 6.16 -23.46 2.58
CA GLY A 174 5.97 -23.43 1.12
C GLY A 174 4.59 -22.91 0.71
N TYR A 175 3.53 -23.31 1.42
CA TYR A 175 2.18 -22.81 1.19
C TYR A 175 2.07 -21.32 1.47
N ILE A 176 2.63 -20.86 2.60
CA ILE A 176 2.61 -19.44 2.95
C ILE A 176 3.43 -18.61 1.97
N GLN A 177 4.59 -19.10 1.52
CA GLN A 177 5.39 -18.43 0.51
C GLN A 177 4.60 -18.25 -0.81
N ALA A 178 3.89 -19.27 -1.28
CA ALA A 178 3.03 -19.18 -2.45
C ALA A 178 1.90 -18.15 -2.26
N CYS A 179 1.22 -18.15 -1.10
CA CYS A 179 0.21 -17.16 -0.77
C CYS A 179 0.78 -15.73 -0.80
N ILE A 180 1.97 -15.52 -0.23
CA ILE A 180 2.62 -14.21 -0.17
C ILE A 180 3.04 -13.74 -1.57
N TRP A 181 3.50 -14.63 -2.43
CA TRP A 181 3.78 -14.33 -3.84
C TRP A 181 2.53 -13.83 -4.57
N ILE A 182 1.41 -14.56 -4.44
CA ILE A 182 0.14 -14.20 -5.06
C ILE A 182 -0.32 -12.84 -4.54
N MET A 183 -0.31 -12.66 -3.21
CA MET A 183 -0.70 -11.40 -2.57
C MET A 183 0.16 -10.22 -3.04
N SER A 184 1.49 -10.37 -3.05
CA SER A 184 2.42 -9.32 -3.50
C SER A 184 2.17 -8.93 -4.95
N THR A 185 1.90 -9.92 -5.81
CA THR A 185 1.59 -9.69 -7.23
C THR A 185 0.26 -8.96 -7.40
N ILE A 186 -0.79 -9.36 -6.66
CA ILE A 186 -2.09 -8.68 -6.67
C ILE A 186 -1.95 -7.24 -6.19
N ILE A 187 -1.22 -7.03 -5.09
CA ILE A 187 -0.94 -5.69 -4.53
C ILE A 187 -0.31 -4.81 -5.61
N LEU A 188 0.79 -5.26 -6.22
CA LEU A 188 1.49 -4.51 -7.26
C LEU A 188 0.60 -4.27 -8.48
N PHE A 189 -0.15 -5.27 -8.94
CA PHE A 189 -1.05 -5.14 -10.07
C PHE A 189 -2.14 -4.10 -9.83
N VAL A 190 -2.82 -4.17 -8.69
CA VAL A 190 -3.90 -3.22 -8.35
C VAL A 190 -3.34 -1.80 -8.25
N PHE A 191 -2.13 -1.64 -7.69
CA PHE A 191 -1.49 -0.33 -7.61
C PHE A 191 -1.12 0.26 -8.97
N LEU A 192 -0.49 -0.52 -9.84
CA LEU A 192 -0.15 -0.10 -11.20
C LEU A 192 -1.41 0.18 -12.03
N TYR A 193 -2.43 -0.66 -11.91
CA TYR A 193 -3.70 -0.49 -12.62
C TYR A 193 -4.43 0.78 -12.18
N THR A 194 -4.49 1.04 -10.87
CA THR A 194 -5.09 2.27 -10.32
C THR A 194 -4.37 3.51 -10.84
N GLN A 195 -3.03 3.51 -10.82
CA GLN A 195 -2.23 4.61 -11.36
C GLN A 195 -2.49 4.83 -12.85
N SER A 196 -2.55 3.76 -13.64
CA SER A 196 -2.91 3.83 -15.06
C SER A 196 -4.29 4.45 -15.28
N ILE A 197 -5.32 4.06 -14.50
CA ILE A 197 -6.64 4.68 -14.59
C ILE A 197 -6.60 6.17 -14.26
N ILE A 198 -5.89 6.55 -13.18
CA ILE A 198 -5.82 7.94 -12.74
C ILE A 198 -5.14 8.81 -13.80
N ILE A 199 -4.03 8.34 -14.38
CA ILE A 199 -3.31 9.04 -15.45
C ILE A 199 -4.17 9.15 -16.71
N ASN A 200 -4.74 8.05 -17.19
CA ASN A 200 -5.58 8.03 -18.40
C ASN A 200 -6.84 8.89 -18.25
N PHE A 201 -7.43 8.97 -17.06
CA PHE A 201 -8.58 9.84 -16.79
C PHE A 201 -8.22 11.31 -16.93
N LEU A 202 -6.98 11.69 -16.61
CA LEU A 202 -6.53 13.07 -16.67
C LEU A 202 -6.14 13.48 -18.08
N GLU A 203 -5.42 12.64 -18.82
CA GLU A 203 -5.13 12.88 -20.24
C GLU A 203 -6.43 13.07 -21.04
N ASN A 204 -7.45 12.25 -20.78
CA ASN A 204 -8.75 12.35 -21.45
C ASN A 204 -9.60 13.57 -21.04
N ASN A 205 -9.35 14.16 -19.86
CA ASN A 205 -10.08 15.34 -19.40
C ASN A 205 -9.33 16.66 -19.68
N GLU A 206 -8.00 16.67 -19.69
CA GLU A 206 -7.21 17.80 -20.20
C GLU A 206 -7.47 18.03 -21.69
N GLY A 207 -7.69 16.95 -22.47
CA GLY A 207 -8.16 17.05 -23.85
C GLY A 207 -9.55 17.70 -24.03
N LYS A 208 -10.38 17.75 -22.98
CA LYS A 208 -11.68 18.45 -22.97
C LYS A 208 -11.58 19.88 -22.42
N GLY A 209 -10.69 20.12 -21.45
CA GLY A 209 -10.39 21.44 -20.91
C GLY A 209 -9.74 22.38 -21.93
N PHE A 210 -8.81 21.86 -22.75
CA PHE A 210 -8.21 22.66 -23.82
C PHE A 210 -9.22 23.06 -24.91
N LYS A 211 -10.19 22.19 -25.22
CA LYS A 211 -11.26 22.47 -26.18
C LYS A 211 -12.29 23.47 -25.65
N THR A 212 -12.55 23.51 -24.35
CA THR A 212 -13.49 24.47 -23.76
C THR A 212 -12.88 25.87 -23.64
N VAL A 213 -11.61 25.97 -23.24
CA VAL A 213 -10.88 27.26 -23.21
C VAL A 213 -10.65 27.83 -24.61
N SER A 214 -10.41 27.00 -25.63
CA SER A 214 -10.30 27.47 -27.02
C SER A 214 -11.65 27.90 -27.60
N ARG A 215 -12.77 27.33 -27.13
CA ARG A 215 -14.12 27.68 -27.60
C ARG A 215 -14.65 28.93 -26.93
N GLU A 216 -14.46 29.11 -25.63
CA GLU A 216 -14.77 30.37 -24.93
C GLU A 216 -13.92 31.55 -25.44
N LYS A 217 -12.64 31.31 -25.79
CA LYS A 217 -11.83 32.35 -26.44
C LYS A 217 -12.28 32.64 -27.87
N ALA A 218 -12.77 31.65 -28.61
CA ALA A 218 -13.26 31.85 -29.97
C ALA A 218 -14.66 32.49 -30.03
N GLU A 219 -15.45 32.40 -28.96
CA GLU A 219 -16.78 33.04 -28.85
C GLU A 219 -16.69 34.50 -28.32
N HIS A 220 -15.50 34.94 -27.89
CA HIS A 220 -15.21 36.30 -27.46
C HIS A 220 -14.37 37.12 -28.47
N PHE A 221 -14.17 36.61 -29.69
CA PHE A 221 -13.66 37.33 -30.86
C PHE A 221 -14.67 37.24 -32.01
#